data_AF-A0AA89BLM7-F1
#
_entry.id   AF-A0AA89BLM7-F1
#
_cell.length_a   1.000
_cell.length_b   1.000
_cell.length_c   1.000
_cell.angle_alpha   90.00
_cell.angle_beta   90.00
_cell.angle_gamma   90.00
#
_symmetry.space_group_name_H-M   'P 1'
#
loop_
_entity.id
_entity.type
_entity.pdbx_description
1 polymer ?
#
loop_
_entity_poly.entity_id
_entity_poly.type
_entity_poly.pdbx_seq_one_letter_code
_entity_poly.pdbx_strand_id
1 'polypeptide(L)'
;MGTSFRYVIWIMLACSMLTPLECHEVNTEAIESGLEMGEGITEMMTSKSFGSALKKLGEGIGPYLSAVGPALGFLFSFIGGDEHMEFMKEMLEKIERRFDLVDDRFNEVNNKIDWSSIQTNLGKHSNTIRILNEALSNVRMGSRELKQDYKGVFLRLYDNNWKNDPLVIYQSVTSSDLLHKNLIEKLKVVMGNHRPNIQKFMLGLIELVIRGINVELSYWELKNKTLMRKDREKYWTQKITNMKETVAKADNEIKRNYLNQTKKDLAKLLRDGAGETHDRFAKMAYHFLTEKYSWRDWIVVVYDELAGGDKHWVKHCGGTSIFRTHGRNTVIASVPKSKMAIPNNKSLELLNDIQVKGRAKWYLGKRCLDAKVIFDKFPIYVRNGCSKYAGVGVIKFNRLSTKVSIEAQPDRFVTINHNCDWINEFKFFLFG
;
A
#
# COMPACT_ATOMS: atom_id res chain seq x y z
N MET A 1 34.33 -37.83 -17.54
CA MET A 1 34.16 -38.05 -16.09
C MET A 1 35.32 -37.37 -15.38
N GLY A 2 35.39 -36.05 -15.25
CA GLY A 2 34.37 -35.11 -14.77
C GLY A 2 34.80 -34.70 -13.37
N THR A 3 35.62 -33.66 -13.25
CA THR A 3 36.22 -33.11 -12.02
C THR A 3 35.22 -33.04 -10.85
N SER A 4 33.94 -32.78 -11.12
CA SER A 4 32.81 -32.82 -10.19
C SER A 4 32.69 -34.11 -9.35
N PHE A 5 33.00 -35.30 -9.88
CA PHE A 5 32.85 -36.56 -9.13
C PHE A 5 33.96 -36.79 -8.09
N ARG A 6 35.16 -36.24 -8.33
CA ARG A 6 36.27 -36.31 -7.37
C ARG A 6 36.06 -35.36 -6.18
N TYR A 7 35.35 -34.24 -6.37
CA TYR A 7 35.04 -33.28 -5.30
C TYR A 7 33.98 -33.79 -4.33
N VAL A 8 32.95 -34.50 -4.82
CA VAL A 8 31.94 -35.15 -3.95
C VAL A 8 32.59 -36.19 -3.04
N ILE A 9 33.57 -36.93 -3.54
CA ILE A 9 34.33 -37.92 -2.75
C ILE A 9 35.23 -37.23 -1.70
N TRP A 10 35.86 -36.10 -2.04
CA TRP A 10 36.66 -35.32 -1.08
C TRP A 10 35.81 -34.67 0.02
N ILE A 11 34.60 -34.18 -0.29
CA ILE A 11 33.65 -33.63 0.69
C ILE A 11 33.12 -34.75 1.61
N MET A 12 32.81 -35.93 1.05
CA MET A 12 32.41 -37.09 1.86
C MET A 12 33.56 -37.62 2.74
N LEU A 13 34.82 -37.55 2.28
CA LEU A 13 35.99 -37.90 3.07
C LEU A 13 36.36 -36.84 4.13
N ALA A 14 36.07 -35.56 3.88
CA ALA A 14 36.27 -34.49 4.86
C ALA A 14 35.20 -34.49 5.96
N CYS A 15 33.92 -34.79 5.62
CA CYS A 15 32.86 -34.94 6.63
C CYS A 15 32.94 -36.26 7.41
N SER A 16 33.72 -37.27 6.97
CA SER A 16 33.88 -38.53 7.73
C SER A 16 35.00 -38.48 8.78
N MET A 17 35.88 -37.48 8.73
CA MET A 17 36.97 -37.28 9.71
C MET A 17 36.66 -36.24 10.79
N LEU A 18 35.55 -35.50 10.67
CA LEU A 18 35.03 -34.60 11.69
C LEU A 18 33.77 -35.23 12.30
N THR A 19 33.61 -35.13 13.62
CA THR A 19 32.41 -35.60 14.31
C THR A 19 31.14 -35.08 13.61
N PRO A 20 30.03 -35.83 13.54
CA PRO A 20 28.83 -35.49 12.75
C PRO A 20 28.11 -34.18 13.09
N LEU A 21 28.65 -33.32 13.95
CA LEU A 21 28.00 -32.10 14.42
C LEU A 21 28.28 -30.83 13.59
N GLU A 22 29.22 -30.81 12.64
CA GLU A 22 29.68 -29.54 12.03
C GLU A 22 29.67 -29.46 10.49
N CYS A 23 29.08 -30.42 9.77
CA CYS A 23 28.72 -30.19 8.36
C CYS A 23 27.31 -29.57 8.32
N HIS A 24 27.22 -28.24 8.51
CA HIS A 24 25.97 -27.49 8.26
C HIS A 24 25.69 -27.55 6.75
N GLU A 25 24.75 -28.40 6.33
CA GLU A 25 24.11 -28.26 5.01
C GLU A 25 23.61 -26.82 4.89
N VAL A 26 24.14 -26.10 3.90
CA VAL A 26 23.63 -24.79 3.52
C VAL A 26 22.19 -25.01 3.06
N ASN A 27 21.24 -24.61 3.90
CA ASN A 27 19.82 -24.83 3.63
C ASN A 27 19.37 -23.91 2.49
N THR A 28 19.30 -24.43 1.26
CA THR A 28 18.83 -23.72 0.07
C THR A 28 17.41 -23.16 0.26
N GLU A 29 16.58 -23.81 1.08
CA GLU A 29 15.22 -23.33 1.41
C GLU A 29 15.26 -21.99 2.17
N ALA A 30 16.27 -21.79 3.03
CA ALA A 30 16.43 -20.53 3.76
C ALA A 30 16.73 -19.37 2.81
N ILE A 31 17.41 -19.67 1.70
CA ILE A 31 17.79 -18.67 0.71
C ILE A 31 16.62 -18.32 -0.20
N GLU A 32 15.90 -19.32 -0.71
CA GLU A 32 14.67 -19.08 -1.49
C GLU A 32 13.66 -18.29 -0.68
N SER A 33 13.45 -18.66 0.58
CA SER A 33 12.56 -17.96 1.50
C SER A 33 13.00 -16.52 1.81
N GLY A 34 14.31 -16.27 1.92
CA GLY A 34 14.86 -14.92 2.09
C GLY A 34 14.65 -14.05 0.85
N LEU A 35 14.81 -14.62 -0.35
CA LEU A 35 14.51 -13.95 -1.61
C LEU A 35 13.02 -13.64 -1.75
N GLU A 36 12.14 -14.57 -1.40
CA GLU A 36 10.68 -14.38 -1.37
C GLU A 36 10.26 -13.28 -0.39
N MET A 37 10.86 -13.23 0.80
CA MET A 37 10.66 -12.14 1.76
C MET A 37 11.06 -10.79 1.13
N GLY A 38 12.22 -10.76 0.45
CA GLY A 38 12.65 -9.61 -0.32
C GLY A 38 11.61 -9.20 -1.36
N GLU A 39 11.05 -10.15 -2.11
CA GLU A 39 10.00 -9.87 -3.11
C GLU A 39 8.74 -9.30 -2.48
N GLY A 40 8.34 -9.83 -1.31
CA GLY A 40 7.28 -9.24 -0.49
C GLY A 40 7.53 -7.76 -0.23
N ILE A 41 8.73 -7.38 0.22
CA ILE A 41 9.08 -5.97 0.46
C ILE A 41 8.91 -5.12 -0.82
N THR A 42 9.42 -5.60 -1.96
CA THR A 42 9.28 -4.91 -3.26
C THR A 42 7.81 -4.79 -3.70
N GLU A 43 6.99 -5.80 -3.48
CA GLU A 43 5.55 -5.76 -3.77
C GLU A 43 4.81 -4.74 -2.88
N MET A 44 5.17 -4.62 -1.60
CA MET A 44 4.62 -3.58 -0.73
C MET A 44 4.96 -2.19 -1.25
N MET A 45 6.21 -1.99 -1.66
CA MET A 45 6.65 -0.71 -2.21
C MET A 45 5.93 -0.35 -3.50
N THR A 46 5.74 -1.32 -4.40
CA THR A 46 5.07 -1.05 -5.69
C THR A 46 3.55 -0.96 -5.55
N SER A 47 2.99 -1.11 -4.34
CA SER A 47 1.56 -1.02 -4.02
C SER A 47 0.66 -2.01 -4.77
N LYS A 48 1.24 -3.02 -5.42
CA LYS A 48 0.52 -3.99 -6.27
C LYS A 48 -0.44 -4.86 -5.45
N SER A 49 -0.02 -5.33 -4.26
CA SER A 49 -0.88 -6.05 -3.32
C SER A 49 -0.29 -6.11 -1.91
N PHE A 50 -0.58 -5.10 -1.08
CA PHE A 50 -0.05 -5.02 0.29
C PHE A 50 -0.35 -6.26 1.15
N GLY A 51 -1.54 -6.86 1.02
CA GLY A 51 -1.90 -8.07 1.77
C GLY A 51 -1.12 -9.32 1.32
N SER A 52 -0.93 -9.51 0.02
CA SER A 52 -0.07 -10.59 -0.52
C SER A 52 1.36 -10.44 -0.04
N ALA A 53 1.84 -9.21 -0.07
CA ALA A 53 3.18 -8.90 0.36
C ALA A 53 3.40 -9.13 1.87
N LEU A 54 2.39 -8.84 2.72
CA LEU A 54 2.44 -9.17 4.16
C LEU A 54 2.46 -10.68 4.39
N LYS A 55 1.78 -11.43 3.53
CA LYS A 55 1.82 -12.89 3.55
C LYS A 55 3.22 -13.40 3.23
N LYS A 56 3.82 -12.99 2.11
CA LYS A 56 5.20 -13.33 1.71
C LYS A 56 6.22 -12.99 2.79
N LEU A 57 6.14 -11.77 3.36
CA LEU A 57 6.99 -11.36 4.47
C LEU A 57 6.85 -12.31 5.68
N GLY A 58 5.62 -12.70 5.99
CA GLY A 58 5.33 -13.59 7.10
C GLY A 58 5.76 -15.04 6.92
N GLU A 59 5.82 -15.53 5.67
CA GLU A 59 6.29 -16.87 5.33
C GLU A 59 7.82 -16.92 5.30
N GLY A 60 8.47 -15.89 4.72
CA GLY A 60 9.93 -15.86 4.58
C GLY A 60 10.71 -15.40 5.82
N ILE A 61 10.07 -14.77 6.83
CA ILE A 61 10.82 -14.20 7.98
C ILE A 61 11.54 -15.26 8.82
N GLY A 62 10.91 -16.40 9.10
CA GLY A 62 11.53 -17.45 9.92
C GLY A 62 12.81 -18.00 9.29
N PRO A 63 12.75 -18.49 8.03
CA PRO A 63 13.93 -18.93 7.30
C PRO A 63 14.99 -17.83 7.10
N TYR A 64 14.58 -16.58 6.89
CA TYR A 64 15.52 -15.46 6.84
C TYR A 64 16.30 -15.32 8.16
N LEU A 65 15.61 -15.27 9.29
CA LEU A 65 16.23 -15.10 10.60
C LEU A 65 17.12 -16.30 10.98
N SER A 66 16.76 -17.51 10.54
CA SER A 66 17.58 -18.71 10.77
C SER A 66 18.91 -18.68 10.01
N ALA A 67 18.96 -18.00 8.85
CA ALA A 67 20.16 -17.86 8.04
C ALA A 67 21.15 -16.78 8.54
N VAL A 68 20.67 -15.75 9.27
CA VAL A 68 21.49 -14.62 9.71
C VAL A 68 22.69 -15.05 10.57
N GLY A 69 22.48 -15.97 11.52
CA GLY A 69 23.54 -16.46 12.41
C GLY A 69 24.62 -17.25 11.66
N PRO A 70 24.27 -18.37 11.00
CA PRO A 70 25.22 -19.16 10.21
C PRO A 70 26.03 -18.32 9.22
N ALA A 71 25.40 -17.38 8.52
CA ALA A 71 26.10 -16.48 7.59
C ALA A 71 27.24 -15.70 8.26
N LEU A 72 27.03 -15.21 9.49
CA LEU A 72 28.09 -14.55 10.26
C LEU A 72 29.13 -15.54 10.77
N GLY A 73 28.71 -16.73 11.23
CA GLY A 73 29.63 -17.79 11.66
C GLY A 73 30.63 -18.16 10.56
N PHE A 74 30.16 -18.29 9.31
CA PHE A 74 31.02 -18.55 8.15
C PHE A 74 31.99 -17.40 7.84
N LEU A 75 31.59 -16.13 7.99
CA LEU A 75 32.50 -15.00 7.76
C LEU A 75 33.70 -14.98 8.70
N PHE A 76 33.61 -15.65 9.85
CA PHE A 76 34.64 -15.74 10.86
C PHE A 76 35.31 -17.12 10.95
N SER A 77 34.88 -18.12 10.17
CA SER A 77 35.50 -19.44 10.14
C SER A 77 36.66 -19.49 9.11
N PHE A 78 37.68 -20.29 9.39
CA PHE A 78 38.84 -20.49 8.50
C PHE A 78 38.53 -21.34 7.26
N ILE A 79 37.31 -21.90 7.14
CA ILE A 79 36.94 -22.98 6.22
C ILE A 79 36.06 -22.49 5.05
N GLY A 80 35.67 -21.22 4.99
CA GLY A 80 34.80 -20.70 3.93
C GLY A 80 35.38 -20.90 2.53
N GLY A 81 34.85 -21.87 1.77
CA GLY A 81 34.96 -21.89 0.32
C GLY A 81 34.20 -20.71 -0.28
N ASP A 82 34.77 -20.08 -1.30
CA ASP A 82 34.35 -18.76 -1.80
C ASP A 82 32.86 -18.70 -2.24
N GLU A 83 32.33 -19.74 -2.90
CA GLU A 83 31.01 -19.68 -3.54
C GLU A 83 29.81 -19.58 -2.57
N HIS A 84 29.76 -20.39 -1.51
CA HIS A 84 28.62 -20.37 -0.57
C HIS A 84 28.59 -19.13 0.32
N MET A 85 29.78 -18.60 0.65
CA MET A 85 29.92 -17.35 1.39
C MET A 85 29.50 -16.16 0.53
N GLU A 86 29.93 -16.12 -0.73
CA GLU A 86 29.57 -15.07 -1.68
C GLU A 86 28.05 -15.04 -1.91
N PHE A 87 27.43 -16.22 -1.99
CA PHE A 87 25.98 -16.34 -2.16
C PHE A 87 25.16 -15.86 -0.94
N MET A 88 25.55 -16.24 0.29
CA MET A 88 24.85 -15.75 1.48
C MET A 88 25.06 -14.25 1.71
N LYS A 89 26.23 -13.73 1.33
CA LYS A 89 26.51 -12.29 1.31
C LYS A 89 25.59 -11.59 0.31
N GLU A 90 25.45 -12.11 -0.91
CA GLU A 90 24.57 -11.56 -1.93
C GLU A 90 23.10 -11.51 -1.46
N MET A 91 22.61 -12.57 -0.80
CA MET A 91 21.26 -12.61 -0.25
C MET A 91 21.03 -11.50 0.79
N LEU A 92 21.93 -11.38 1.77
CA LEU A 92 21.84 -10.35 2.82
C LEU A 92 21.90 -8.95 2.21
N GLU A 93 22.82 -8.71 1.27
CA GLU A 93 22.94 -7.43 0.55
C GLU A 93 21.71 -7.10 -0.29
N LYS A 94 21.09 -8.10 -0.92
CA LYS A 94 19.88 -7.90 -1.72
C LYS A 94 18.68 -7.54 -0.86
N ILE A 95 18.59 -8.09 0.35
CA ILE A 95 17.55 -7.75 1.32
C ILE A 95 17.83 -6.36 1.94
N GLU A 96 19.07 -6.07 2.32
CA GLU A 96 19.49 -4.75 2.83
C GLU A 96 19.18 -3.64 1.82
N ARG A 97 19.56 -3.81 0.55
CA ARG A 97 19.23 -2.85 -0.52
C ARG A 97 17.73 -2.61 -0.66
N ARG A 98 16.89 -3.62 -0.41
CA ARG A 98 15.43 -3.46 -0.46
C ARG A 98 14.90 -2.71 0.76
N PHE A 99 15.51 -2.91 1.93
CA PHE A 99 15.21 -2.12 3.11
C PHE A 99 15.61 -0.65 2.94
N ASP A 100 16.77 -0.35 2.35
CA ASP A 100 17.18 1.04 2.12
C ASP A 100 16.17 1.82 1.26
N LEU A 101 15.57 1.16 0.26
CA LEU A 101 14.49 1.77 -0.53
C LEU A 101 13.18 1.97 0.25
N VAL A 102 12.93 1.17 1.29
CA VAL A 102 11.80 1.39 2.20
C VAL A 102 12.09 2.61 3.06
N ASP A 103 13.30 2.76 3.57
CA ASP A 103 13.74 3.89 4.39
C ASP A 103 13.53 5.23 3.65
N ASP A 104 13.88 5.32 2.37
CA ASP A 104 13.63 6.50 1.54
C ASP A 104 12.15 6.89 1.49
N ARG A 105 11.28 5.90 1.29
CA ARG A 105 9.82 6.10 1.21
C ARG A 105 9.20 6.37 2.57
N PHE A 106 9.75 5.78 3.62
CA PHE A 106 9.37 6.03 4.99
C PHE A 106 9.68 7.48 5.35
N ASN A 107 10.88 7.97 5.03
CA ASN A 107 11.30 9.35 5.27
C ASN A 107 10.45 10.36 4.47
N GLU A 108 10.08 10.04 3.22
CA GLU A 108 9.16 10.85 2.40
C GLU A 108 7.81 11.07 3.10
N VAL A 109 7.28 10.04 3.76
CA VAL A 109 6.00 10.12 4.50
C VAL A 109 6.19 10.77 5.87
N ASN A 110 7.30 10.47 6.54
CA ASN A 110 7.61 10.99 7.86
C ASN A 110 7.72 12.52 7.85
N ASN A 111 8.35 13.10 6.82
CA ASN A 111 8.52 14.56 6.69
C ASN A 111 7.22 15.32 6.44
N LYS A 112 6.10 14.65 6.12
CA LYS A 112 4.80 15.27 5.82
C LYS A 112 3.88 15.42 7.04
N ILE A 113 4.36 15.13 8.24
CA ILE A 113 3.53 15.03 9.45
C ILE A 113 4.21 15.77 10.61
N ASP A 114 3.42 16.53 11.35
CA ASP A 114 3.85 17.14 12.62
C ASP A 114 3.89 16.06 13.72
N TRP A 115 5.07 15.45 13.84
CA TRP A 115 5.34 14.25 14.64
C TRP A 115 5.82 14.53 16.06
N SER A 116 5.85 15.78 16.50
CA SER A 116 6.55 16.23 17.73
C SER A 116 6.25 15.44 19.01
N SER A 117 5.08 14.79 19.13
CA SER A 117 4.71 13.95 20.29
C SER A 117 4.98 12.45 20.16
N ILE A 118 5.18 11.92 18.95
CA ILE A 118 5.41 10.47 18.70
C ILE A 118 6.87 10.23 18.29
N GLN A 119 7.51 11.21 17.65
CA GLN A 119 8.91 11.16 17.21
C GLN A 119 9.89 11.03 18.37
N THR A 120 9.61 11.65 19.52
CA THR A 120 10.55 11.69 20.65
C THR A 120 10.79 10.31 21.24
N ASN A 121 9.77 9.46 21.27
CA ASN A 121 9.88 8.11 21.83
C ASN A 121 10.41 7.10 20.80
N LEU A 122 9.89 7.10 19.56
CA LEU A 122 10.34 6.14 18.53
C LEU A 122 11.68 6.51 17.90
N GLY A 123 11.97 7.80 17.76
CA GLY A 123 13.17 8.30 17.10
C GLY A 123 14.45 7.83 17.79
N LYS A 124 14.48 7.80 19.12
CA LYS A 124 15.62 7.27 19.89
C LYS A 124 15.87 5.80 19.58
N HIS A 125 14.83 4.96 19.63
CA HIS A 125 14.93 3.52 19.37
C HIS A 125 15.31 3.23 17.91
N SER A 126 14.72 3.95 16.96
CA SER A 126 15.05 3.87 15.53
C SER A 126 16.52 4.25 15.28
N ASN A 127 17.00 5.32 15.91
CA ASN A 127 18.39 5.76 15.77
C ASN A 127 19.39 4.73 16.33
N THR A 128 19.10 4.16 17.51
CA THR A 128 19.94 3.08 18.08
C THR A 128 20.01 1.87 17.14
N ILE A 129 18.86 1.45 16.57
CA ILE A 129 18.83 0.35 15.60
C ILE A 129 19.67 0.68 14.37
N ARG A 130 19.55 1.88 13.80
CA ARG A 130 20.30 2.29 12.60
C ARG A 130 21.81 2.29 12.86
N ILE A 131 22.27 2.90 13.95
CA ILE A 131 23.70 2.92 14.33
C ILE A 131 24.27 1.49 14.49
N LEU A 132 23.53 0.61 15.18
CA LEU A 132 23.99 -0.77 15.37
C LEU A 132 23.93 -1.58 14.08
N ASN A 133 22.96 -1.31 13.21
CA ASN A 133 22.85 -1.97 11.91
C ASN A 133 23.99 -1.53 10.97
N GLU A 134 24.39 -0.26 10.99
CA GLU A 134 25.58 0.24 10.28
C GLU A 134 26.86 -0.41 10.80
N ALA A 135 27.02 -0.49 12.14
CA ALA A 135 28.16 -1.19 12.73
C ALA A 135 28.20 -2.68 12.35
N LEU A 136 27.03 -3.34 12.26
CA LEU A 136 26.92 -4.72 11.80
C LEU A 136 27.21 -4.86 10.30
N SER A 137 26.81 -3.90 9.47
CA SER A 137 27.15 -3.86 8.05
C SER A 137 28.68 -3.81 7.85
N ASN A 138 29.38 -3.01 8.65
CA ASN A 138 30.86 -2.98 8.64
C ASN A 138 31.46 -4.35 9.00
N VAL A 139 30.86 -5.11 9.91
CA VAL A 139 31.28 -6.50 10.21
C VAL A 139 31.13 -7.40 8.98
N ARG A 140 30.02 -7.26 8.23
CA ARG A 140 29.71 -8.09 7.06
C ARG A 140 30.59 -7.75 5.86
N MET A 141 30.79 -6.45 5.60
CA MET A 141 31.42 -5.92 4.39
C MET A 141 32.91 -5.61 4.56
N GLY A 142 33.40 -5.54 5.80
CA GLY A 142 34.79 -5.22 6.09
C GLY A 142 35.79 -6.20 5.47
N SER A 143 36.98 -5.69 5.13
CA SER A 143 38.09 -6.52 4.68
C SER A 143 38.47 -7.53 5.76
N ARG A 144 39.08 -8.64 5.36
CA ARG A 144 39.41 -9.75 6.27
C ARG A 144 40.23 -9.29 7.48
N GLU A 145 41.11 -8.31 7.27
CA GLU A 145 41.99 -7.72 8.28
C GLU A 145 41.20 -6.90 9.32
N LEU A 146 40.15 -6.21 8.91
CA LEU A 146 39.37 -5.30 9.77
C LEU A 146 38.17 -5.98 10.45
N LYS A 147 37.77 -7.19 10.03
CA LYS A 147 36.57 -7.86 10.55
C LYS A 147 36.59 -8.06 12.06
N GLN A 148 37.75 -8.37 12.65
CA GLN A 148 37.84 -8.54 14.11
C GLN A 148 37.69 -7.22 14.87
N ASP A 149 38.24 -6.14 14.33
CA ASP A 149 38.09 -4.80 14.90
C ASP A 149 36.64 -4.33 14.80
N TYR A 150 36.00 -4.50 13.64
CA TYR A 150 34.58 -4.20 13.45
C TYR A 150 33.69 -5.03 14.38
N LYS A 151 34.00 -6.33 14.56
CA LYS A 151 33.31 -7.19 15.53
C LYS A 151 33.43 -6.59 16.94
N GLY A 152 34.62 -6.20 17.35
CA GLY A 152 34.86 -5.57 18.66
C GLY A 152 34.06 -4.28 18.85
N VAL A 153 34.05 -3.41 17.84
CA VAL A 153 33.27 -2.16 17.85
C VAL A 153 31.77 -2.45 17.97
N PHE A 154 31.23 -3.33 17.13
CA PHE A 154 29.82 -3.71 17.15
C PHE A 154 29.39 -4.25 18.52
N LEU A 155 30.14 -5.20 19.08
CA LEU A 155 29.81 -5.79 20.38
C LEU A 155 29.81 -4.74 21.51
N ARG A 156 30.79 -3.82 21.53
CA ARG A 156 30.82 -2.73 22.52
C ARG A 156 29.64 -1.77 22.36
N LEU A 157 29.31 -1.40 21.12
CA LEU A 157 28.17 -0.53 20.86
C LEU A 157 26.86 -1.18 21.31
N TYR A 158 26.69 -2.48 21.06
CA TYR A 158 25.51 -3.23 21.49
C TYR A 158 25.43 -3.29 23.02
N ASP A 159 26.50 -3.73 23.68
CA ASP A 159 26.57 -3.86 25.15
C ASP A 159 26.26 -2.54 25.87
N ASN A 160 26.65 -1.40 25.29
CA ASN A 160 26.45 -0.07 25.89
C ASN A 160 25.08 0.57 25.60
N ASN A 161 24.48 0.31 24.44
CA ASN A 161 23.34 1.09 23.94
C ASN A 161 22.04 0.31 23.80
N TRP A 162 22.10 -1.02 23.67
CA TRP A 162 20.92 -1.81 23.34
C TRP A 162 19.93 -1.88 24.48
N LYS A 163 18.66 -1.51 24.21
CA LYS A 163 17.59 -1.49 25.22
C LYS A 163 16.37 -2.29 24.79
N ASN A 164 16.60 -3.35 24.00
CA ASN A 164 15.54 -4.12 23.36
C ASN A 164 14.66 -3.20 22.48
N ASP A 165 15.31 -2.26 21.79
CA ASP A 165 14.70 -1.25 20.93
C ASP A 165 13.67 -1.78 19.92
N PRO A 166 13.87 -2.93 19.22
CA PRO A 166 12.84 -3.49 18.33
C PRO A 166 11.56 -3.88 19.08
N LEU A 167 11.63 -4.21 20.37
CA LEU A 167 10.44 -4.56 21.15
C LEU A 167 9.57 -3.34 21.39
N VAL A 168 10.16 -2.18 21.63
CA VAL A 168 9.43 -0.93 21.82
C VAL A 168 8.70 -0.53 20.53
N ILE A 169 9.36 -0.65 19.38
CA ILE A 169 8.73 -0.39 18.08
C ILE A 169 7.60 -1.39 17.82
N TYR A 170 7.83 -2.68 18.03
CA TYR A 170 6.81 -3.72 17.92
C TYR A 170 5.58 -3.41 18.82
N GLN A 171 5.81 -3.09 20.09
CA GLN A 171 4.74 -2.79 21.05
C GLN A 171 3.97 -1.53 20.64
N SER A 172 4.63 -0.51 20.07
CA SER A 172 3.94 0.69 19.58
C SER A 172 2.89 0.37 18.50
N VAL A 173 3.11 -0.71 17.75
CA VAL A 173 2.23 -1.18 16.67
C VAL A 173 1.17 -2.17 17.17
N THR A 174 1.52 -3.06 18.09
CA THR A 174 0.63 -4.17 18.48
C THR A 174 -0.12 -3.95 19.78
N SER A 175 0.34 -3.07 20.67
CA SER A 175 -0.28 -2.89 21.99
C SER A 175 -1.64 -2.20 21.88
N SER A 176 -2.60 -2.68 22.68
CA SER A 176 -3.97 -2.15 22.77
C SER A 176 -4.18 -1.19 23.96
N ASP A 177 -3.14 -0.90 24.74
CA ASP A 177 -3.29 -0.16 25.99
C ASP A 177 -3.78 1.28 25.79
N LEU A 178 -4.78 1.66 26.60
CA LEU A 178 -5.53 2.92 26.56
C LEU A 178 -4.67 4.17 26.76
N LEU A 179 -3.54 4.07 27.47
CA LEU A 179 -2.57 5.16 27.67
C LEU A 179 -1.70 5.41 26.42
N HIS A 180 -1.60 4.42 25.53
CA HIS A 180 -0.79 4.44 24.33
C HIS A 180 -1.65 4.05 23.11
N LYS A 181 -2.74 4.79 22.85
CA LYS A 181 -3.55 4.66 21.61
C LYS A 181 -2.66 4.14 20.49
N ASN A 182 -2.90 2.89 20.05
CA ASN A 182 -2.08 2.15 19.10
C ASN A 182 -1.57 3.11 18.01
N LEU A 183 -0.26 3.10 17.72
CA LEU A 183 0.36 4.00 16.75
C LEU A 183 -0.40 4.05 15.43
N ILE A 184 -0.95 2.91 15.00
CA ILE A 184 -1.82 2.78 13.83
C ILE A 184 -3.05 3.68 13.93
N GLU A 185 -3.73 3.73 15.08
CA GLU A 185 -4.91 4.59 15.27
C GLU A 185 -4.55 6.07 15.18
N LYS A 186 -3.40 6.46 15.73
CA LYS A 186 -2.89 7.83 15.58
C LYS A 186 -2.58 8.14 14.12
N LEU A 187 -1.93 7.21 13.41
CA LEU A 187 -1.64 7.31 11.98
C LEU A 187 -2.91 7.48 11.15
N LYS A 188 -3.96 6.69 11.42
CA LYS A 188 -5.27 6.80 10.76
C LYS A 188 -5.86 8.20 10.92
N VAL A 189 -5.75 8.81 12.10
CA VAL A 189 -6.25 10.17 12.35
C VAL A 189 -5.42 11.21 11.61
N VAL A 190 -4.10 11.20 11.82
CA VAL A 190 -3.18 12.22 11.30
C VAL A 190 -3.11 12.19 9.77
N MET A 191 -3.07 11.00 9.17
CA MET A 191 -3.07 10.83 7.73
C MET A 191 -4.48 10.82 7.12
N GLY A 192 -5.53 11.00 7.94
CA GLY A 192 -6.92 10.97 7.49
C GLY A 192 -7.29 9.69 6.75
N ASN A 193 -6.80 8.53 7.19
CA ASN A 193 -6.96 7.23 6.52
C ASN A 193 -6.37 7.18 5.09
N HIS A 194 -5.31 7.94 4.80
CA HIS A 194 -4.59 7.83 3.53
C HIS A 194 -3.84 6.51 3.44
N ARG A 195 -4.52 5.47 2.95
CA ARG A 195 -4.05 4.08 2.98
C ARG A 195 -2.62 3.90 2.44
N PRO A 196 -2.23 4.44 1.25
CA PRO A 196 -0.86 4.30 0.79
C PRO A 196 0.20 4.87 1.75
N ASN A 197 -0.10 5.98 2.42
CA ASN A 197 0.86 6.61 3.35
C ASN A 197 0.96 5.80 4.64
N ILE A 198 -0.17 5.31 5.13
CA ILE A 198 -0.20 4.41 6.31
C ILE A 198 0.57 3.13 5.99
N GLN A 199 0.37 2.53 4.82
CA GLN A 199 1.11 1.33 4.39
C GLN A 199 2.62 1.56 4.32
N LYS A 200 3.06 2.63 3.66
CA LYS A 200 4.48 3.03 3.61
C LYS A 200 5.06 3.18 5.02
N PHE A 201 4.32 3.83 5.92
CA PHE A 201 4.76 4.02 7.30
C PHE A 201 4.86 2.71 8.07
N MET A 202 3.82 1.88 8.02
CA MET A 202 3.82 0.57 8.69
C MET A 202 4.94 -0.34 8.17
N LEU A 203 5.25 -0.27 6.87
CA LEU A 203 6.36 -1.00 6.29
C LEU A 203 7.72 -0.56 6.85
N GLY A 204 7.96 0.74 6.97
CA GLY A 204 9.20 1.23 7.61
C GLY A 204 9.32 0.82 9.08
N LEU A 205 8.22 0.72 9.82
CA LEU A 205 8.26 0.17 11.18
C LEU A 205 8.61 -1.32 11.19
N ILE A 206 8.04 -2.12 10.29
CA ILE A 206 8.34 -3.55 10.16
C ILE A 206 9.81 -3.74 9.81
N GLU A 207 10.33 -2.97 8.85
CA GLU A 207 11.75 -2.93 8.50
C GLU A 207 12.62 -2.63 9.73
N LEU A 208 12.33 -1.54 10.45
CA LEU A 208 13.11 -1.15 11.62
C LEU A 208 13.15 -2.27 12.67
N VAL A 209 12.03 -2.95 12.90
CA VAL A 209 12.00 -4.11 13.80
C VAL A 209 12.90 -5.23 13.25
N ILE A 210 12.82 -5.57 11.97
CA ILE A 210 13.65 -6.63 11.36
C ILE A 210 15.14 -6.30 11.44
N ARG A 211 15.55 -5.06 11.14
CA ARG A 211 16.94 -4.61 11.33
C ARG A 211 17.39 -4.76 12.79
N GLY A 212 16.54 -4.38 13.74
CA GLY A 212 16.83 -4.57 15.15
C GLY A 212 16.95 -6.05 15.55
N ILE A 213 16.11 -6.93 15.00
CA ILE A 213 16.23 -8.38 15.19
C ILE A 213 17.56 -8.88 14.65
N ASN A 214 17.95 -8.46 13.44
CA ASN A 214 19.23 -8.85 12.85
C ASN A 214 20.39 -8.46 13.74
N VAL A 215 20.39 -7.24 14.26
CA VAL A 215 21.39 -6.75 15.22
C VAL A 215 21.47 -7.68 16.44
N GLU A 216 20.34 -8.02 17.04
CA GLU A 216 20.30 -8.91 18.20
C GLU A 216 20.77 -10.34 17.89
N LEU A 217 20.28 -10.97 16.82
CA LEU A 217 20.69 -12.33 16.46
C LEU A 217 22.19 -12.39 16.13
N SER A 218 22.70 -11.36 15.46
CA SER A 218 24.12 -11.22 15.14
C SER A 218 24.98 -11.08 16.39
N TYR A 219 24.51 -10.32 17.39
CA TYR A 219 25.20 -10.20 18.67
C TYR A 219 25.35 -11.55 19.37
N TRP A 220 24.27 -12.33 19.47
CA TRP A 220 24.32 -13.64 20.12
C TRP A 220 25.19 -14.63 19.37
N GLU A 221 25.16 -14.61 18.04
CA GLU A 221 26.05 -15.41 17.20
C GLU A 221 27.53 -15.04 17.43
N LEU A 222 27.87 -13.75 17.37
CA LEU A 222 29.25 -13.28 17.50
C LEU A 222 29.85 -13.49 18.90
N LYS A 223 29.01 -13.65 19.92
CA LYS A 223 29.39 -14.07 21.28
C LYS A 223 29.42 -15.60 21.45
N ASN A 224 29.23 -16.38 20.38
CA ASN A 224 29.14 -17.84 20.38
C ASN A 224 28.06 -18.40 21.33
N LYS A 225 26.90 -17.71 21.41
CA LYS A 225 25.76 -18.08 22.26
C LYS A 225 24.59 -18.59 21.43
N THR A 226 24.80 -19.72 20.73
CA THR A 226 23.85 -20.30 19.78
C THR A 226 22.47 -20.61 20.37
N LEU A 227 22.40 -21.07 21.62
CA LEU A 227 21.11 -21.32 22.29
C LEU A 227 20.30 -20.03 22.46
N MET A 228 20.96 -18.96 22.95
CA MET A 228 20.32 -17.64 23.08
C MET A 228 19.85 -17.12 21.72
N ARG A 229 20.66 -17.29 20.67
CA ARG A 229 20.27 -16.89 19.31
C ARG A 229 19.00 -17.62 18.87
N LYS A 230 18.94 -18.94 18.98
CA LYS A 230 17.77 -19.75 18.56
C LYS A 230 16.51 -19.40 19.36
N ASP A 231 16.64 -19.15 20.66
CA ASP A 231 15.53 -18.71 21.49
C ASP A 231 14.99 -17.35 21.04
N ARG A 232 15.87 -16.40 20.73
CA ARG A 232 15.49 -15.07 20.21
C ARG A 232 14.92 -15.14 18.80
N GLU A 233 15.43 -16.02 17.94
CA GLU A 233 14.89 -16.27 16.61
C GLU A 233 13.42 -16.70 16.67
N LYS A 234 13.12 -17.70 17.51
CA LYS A 234 11.74 -18.19 17.71
C LYS A 234 10.84 -17.10 18.28
N TYR A 235 11.33 -16.37 19.29
CA TYR A 235 10.61 -15.24 19.91
C TYR A 235 10.23 -14.17 18.88
N TRP A 236 11.17 -13.79 18.02
CA TRP A 236 10.96 -12.74 17.03
C TRP A 236 10.12 -13.19 15.84
N THR A 237 10.26 -14.43 15.39
CA THR A 237 9.41 -15.01 14.34
C THR A 237 7.93 -14.93 14.74
N GLN A 238 7.61 -15.26 15.98
CA GLN A 238 6.24 -15.15 16.50
C GLN A 238 5.76 -13.69 16.58
N LYS A 239 6.62 -12.76 17.02
CA LYS A 239 6.26 -11.34 17.11
C LYS A 239 6.04 -10.70 15.75
N ILE A 240 6.91 -10.92 14.77
CA ILE A 240 6.70 -10.40 13.41
C ILE A 240 5.40 -10.97 12.81
N THR A 241 5.09 -12.24 13.08
CA THR A 241 3.81 -12.86 12.68
C THR A 241 2.59 -12.14 13.30
N ASN A 242 2.64 -11.77 14.58
CA ASN A 242 1.57 -10.98 15.19
C ASN A 242 1.52 -9.54 14.64
N MET A 243 2.68 -8.93 14.40
CA MET A 243 2.76 -7.57 13.86
C MET A 243 2.14 -7.48 12.46
N LYS A 244 2.44 -8.42 11.56
CA LYS A 244 1.83 -8.46 10.20
C LYS A 244 0.31 -8.60 10.28
N GLU A 245 -0.21 -9.40 11.20
CA GLU A 245 -1.66 -9.58 11.37
C GLU A 245 -2.33 -8.30 11.86
N THR A 246 -1.68 -7.61 12.80
CA THR A 246 -2.17 -6.32 13.31
C THR A 246 -2.22 -5.27 12.19
N VAL A 247 -1.15 -5.18 11.39
CA VAL A 247 -1.07 -4.29 10.22
C VAL A 247 -2.14 -4.65 9.18
N ALA A 248 -2.33 -5.94 8.89
CA ALA A 248 -3.34 -6.41 7.94
C ALA A 248 -4.78 -6.09 8.41
N LYS A 249 -5.07 -6.25 9.71
CA LYS A 249 -6.36 -5.90 10.30
C LYS A 249 -6.64 -4.41 10.14
N ALA A 250 -5.65 -3.56 10.41
CA ALA A 250 -5.76 -2.12 10.24
C ALA A 250 -5.99 -1.69 8.78
N ASP A 251 -5.24 -2.27 7.84
CA ASP A 251 -5.42 -2.01 6.40
C ASP A 251 -6.83 -2.38 5.94
N ASN A 252 -7.33 -3.54 6.38
CA ASN A 252 -8.68 -3.99 6.07
C ASN A 252 -9.76 -3.10 6.68
N GLU A 253 -9.54 -2.56 7.88
CA GLU A 253 -10.45 -1.60 8.49
C GLU A 253 -10.54 -0.29 7.69
N ILE A 254 -9.40 0.26 7.25
CA ILE A 254 -9.36 1.44 6.36
C ILE A 254 -10.15 1.15 5.08
N LYS A 255 -9.93 -0.02 4.48
CA LYS A 255 -10.67 -0.45 3.28
C LYS A 255 -12.16 -0.59 3.51
N ARG A 256 -12.60 -1.08 4.68
CA ARG A 256 -14.04 -1.23 5.00
C ARG A 256 -14.72 0.11 5.28
N ASN A 257 -14.01 1.04 5.91
CA ASN A 257 -14.57 2.34 6.29
C ASN A 257 -14.48 3.42 5.19
N TYR A 258 -13.98 3.06 4.00
CA TYR A 258 -13.67 4.01 2.94
C TYR A 258 -14.86 4.92 2.57
N LEU A 259 -16.08 4.40 2.50
CA LEU A 259 -17.27 5.17 2.13
C LEU A 259 -17.55 6.34 3.07
N ASN A 260 -17.40 6.11 4.38
CA ASN A 260 -17.58 7.16 5.38
C ASN A 260 -16.45 8.19 5.29
N GLN A 261 -15.22 7.73 5.06
CA GLN A 261 -14.08 8.63 4.87
C GLN A 261 -14.22 9.47 3.60
N THR A 262 -14.68 8.89 2.49
CA THR A 262 -14.82 9.56 1.20
C THR A 262 -15.80 10.75 1.29
N LYS A 263 -16.85 10.64 2.11
CA LYS A 263 -17.75 11.78 2.38
C LYS A 263 -17.03 12.95 3.04
N LYS A 264 -16.21 12.67 4.06
CA LYS A 264 -15.41 13.69 4.78
C LYS A 264 -14.37 14.31 3.86
N ASP A 265 -13.73 13.47 3.04
CA ASP A 265 -12.72 13.90 2.08
C ASP A 265 -13.30 14.77 0.98
N LEU A 266 -14.44 14.39 0.40
CA LEU A 266 -15.11 15.21 -0.62
C LEU A 266 -15.55 16.56 -0.04
N ALA A 267 -16.09 16.57 1.18
CA ALA A 267 -16.44 17.82 1.85
C ALA A 267 -15.21 18.71 2.10
N LYS A 268 -14.05 18.11 2.43
CA LYS A 268 -12.78 18.84 2.55
C LYS A 268 -12.31 19.39 1.21
N LEU A 269 -12.25 18.55 0.18
CA LEU A 269 -11.87 18.95 -1.18
C LEU A 269 -12.72 20.12 -1.66
N LEU A 270 -14.03 20.07 -1.47
CA LEU A 270 -14.94 21.16 -1.87
C LEU A 270 -14.60 22.48 -1.19
N ARG A 271 -14.26 22.46 0.11
CA ARG A 271 -13.81 23.66 0.83
C ARG A 271 -12.46 24.15 0.33
N ASP A 272 -11.48 23.26 0.23
CA ASP A 272 -10.10 23.60 -0.14
C ASP A 272 -10.01 24.07 -1.62
N GLY A 273 -10.86 23.54 -2.48
CA GLY A 273 -11.01 23.91 -3.89
C GLY A 273 -12.10 24.95 -4.15
N ALA A 274 -12.49 25.74 -3.15
CA ALA A 274 -13.42 26.85 -3.35
C ALA A 274 -12.82 27.85 -4.35
N GLY A 275 -13.61 28.31 -5.33
CA GLY A 275 -13.16 29.21 -6.39
C GLY A 275 -12.49 28.53 -7.61
N GLU A 276 -12.13 27.24 -7.50
CA GLU A 276 -11.62 26.48 -8.65
C GLU A 276 -12.68 26.29 -9.74
N THR A 277 -12.25 26.17 -11.00
CA THR A 277 -13.15 25.82 -12.11
C THR A 277 -13.63 24.37 -12.01
N HIS A 278 -14.75 24.02 -12.63
CA HIS A 278 -15.28 22.64 -12.59
C HIS A 278 -14.29 21.61 -13.13
N ASP A 279 -13.56 21.95 -14.19
CA ASP A 279 -12.55 21.08 -14.79
C ASP A 279 -11.36 20.85 -13.85
N ARG A 280 -10.78 21.93 -13.32
CA ARG A 280 -9.65 21.84 -12.40
C ARG A 280 -10.03 21.13 -11.10
N PHE A 281 -11.22 21.42 -10.58
CA PHE A 281 -11.74 20.73 -9.40
C PHE A 281 -11.98 19.23 -9.66
N ALA A 282 -12.57 18.86 -10.80
CA ALA A 282 -12.80 17.46 -11.15
C ALA A 282 -11.48 16.67 -11.23
N LYS A 283 -10.45 17.25 -11.88
CA LYS A 283 -9.12 16.63 -11.99
C LYS A 283 -8.44 16.47 -10.64
N MET A 284 -8.46 17.53 -9.83
CA MET A 284 -7.91 17.50 -8.47
C MET A 284 -8.59 16.44 -7.60
N ALA A 285 -9.93 16.40 -7.60
CA ALA A 285 -10.68 15.43 -6.82
C ALA A 285 -10.47 14.00 -7.34
N TYR A 286 -10.43 13.80 -8.66
CA TYR A 286 -10.15 12.49 -9.26
C TYR A 286 -8.76 11.98 -8.89
N HIS A 287 -7.73 12.83 -8.99
CA HIS A 287 -6.37 12.48 -8.59
C HIS A 287 -6.31 12.09 -7.11
N PHE A 288 -6.87 12.92 -6.23
CA PHE A 288 -6.93 12.66 -4.79
C PHE A 288 -7.60 11.32 -4.47
N LEU A 289 -8.75 11.04 -5.09
CA LEU A 289 -9.51 9.81 -4.84
C LEU A 289 -8.77 8.57 -5.36
N THR A 290 -8.20 8.64 -6.56
CA THR A 290 -7.43 7.54 -7.16
C THR A 290 -6.16 7.24 -6.38
N GLU A 291 -5.47 8.27 -5.88
CA GLU A 291 -4.28 8.09 -5.05
C GLU A 291 -4.65 7.48 -3.70
N LYS A 292 -5.56 8.11 -2.96
CA LYS A 292 -5.93 7.71 -1.59
C LYS A 292 -6.63 6.36 -1.53
N TYR A 293 -7.50 6.09 -2.51
CA TYR A 293 -8.32 4.88 -2.59
C TYR A 293 -7.88 3.97 -3.74
N SER A 294 -6.56 3.74 -3.84
CA SER A 294 -5.89 3.06 -4.95
C SER A 294 -6.42 1.68 -5.36
N TRP A 295 -7.24 1.02 -4.53
CA TRP A 295 -7.90 -0.26 -4.83
C TRP A 295 -9.26 -0.12 -5.54
N ARG A 296 -9.66 1.12 -5.83
CA ARG A 296 -10.94 1.44 -6.51
C ARG A 296 -10.69 2.33 -7.72
N ASP A 297 -11.57 2.19 -8.70
CA ASP A 297 -11.69 3.12 -9.81
C ASP A 297 -12.81 4.11 -9.50
N TRP A 298 -12.64 5.35 -9.93
CA TRP A 298 -13.54 6.45 -9.60
C TRP A 298 -14.07 7.13 -10.86
N ILE A 299 -15.24 7.73 -10.72
CA ILE A 299 -15.72 8.83 -11.57
C ILE A 299 -16.00 10.03 -10.68
N VAL A 300 -15.62 11.21 -11.18
CA VAL A 300 -15.93 12.50 -10.58
C VAL A 300 -16.69 13.33 -11.60
N VAL A 301 -17.90 13.75 -11.25
CA VAL A 301 -18.77 14.58 -12.09
C VAL A 301 -19.02 15.88 -11.35
N VAL A 302 -18.62 16.99 -11.96
CA VAL A 302 -18.71 18.34 -11.40
C VAL A 302 -19.46 19.22 -12.37
N TYR A 303 -20.49 19.93 -11.90
CA TYR A 303 -21.29 20.80 -12.74
C TYR A 303 -21.87 21.95 -11.95
N ASP A 304 -22.43 22.92 -12.66
CA ASP A 304 -23.10 24.07 -12.07
C ASP A 304 -24.11 23.69 -10.99
N GLU A 305 -24.37 24.66 -10.11
CA GLU A 305 -25.34 24.60 -9.03
C GLU A 305 -26.80 24.54 -9.54
N LEU A 306 -27.15 23.42 -10.14
CA LEU A 306 -28.51 23.09 -10.57
C LEU A 306 -29.32 22.52 -9.40
N ALA A 307 -30.60 22.83 -9.38
CA ALA A 307 -31.58 22.28 -8.44
C ALA A 307 -32.80 21.76 -9.21
N GLY A 308 -33.36 20.65 -8.73
CA GLY A 308 -34.60 20.08 -9.25
C GLY A 308 -34.38 18.92 -10.22
N GLY A 309 -35.25 17.89 -10.11
CA GLY A 309 -35.19 16.71 -10.95
C GLY A 309 -35.47 16.97 -12.44
N ASP A 310 -36.01 18.14 -12.76
CA ASP A 310 -36.14 18.65 -14.13
C ASP A 310 -34.79 18.96 -14.78
N LYS A 311 -33.80 19.37 -13.98
CA LYS A 311 -32.47 19.78 -14.45
C LYS A 311 -31.43 18.68 -14.32
N HIS A 312 -31.46 17.88 -13.28
CA HIS A 312 -30.49 16.80 -13.12
C HIS A 312 -31.08 15.62 -12.37
N TRP A 313 -30.64 14.42 -12.74
CA TRP A 313 -30.92 13.21 -11.98
C TRP A 313 -29.73 12.27 -12.07
N VAL A 314 -29.20 11.87 -10.93
CA VAL A 314 -27.94 11.13 -10.83
C VAL A 314 -28.07 10.05 -9.78
N LYS A 315 -27.34 8.96 -9.99
CA LYS A 315 -27.15 7.91 -9.01
C LYS A 315 -25.70 7.49 -8.96
N HIS A 316 -25.24 7.18 -7.76
CA HIS A 316 -23.92 6.65 -7.51
C HIS A 316 -23.99 5.42 -6.59
N CYS A 317 -23.02 4.53 -6.76
CA CYS A 317 -22.69 3.40 -5.90
C CYS A 317 -21.21 3.52 -5.54
N GLY A 318 -20.84 3.07 -4.34
CA GLY A 318 -19.44 3.15 -3.90
C GLY A 318 -18.92 4.59 -3.70
N GLY A 319 -19.80 5.60 -3.67
CA GLY A 319 -19.41 7.00 -3.58
C GLY A 319 -20.47 7.86 -2.90
N THR A 320 -20.45 9.16 -3.18
CA THR A 320 -21.36 10.14 -2.57
C THR A 320 -21.65 11.29 -3.53
N SER A 321 -22.57 12.15 -3.16
CA SER A 321 -22.85 13.40 -3.86
C SER A 321 -23.03 14.52 -2.85
N ILE A 322 -22.52 15.69 -3.19
CA ILE A 322 -22.71 16.92 -2.44
C ILE A 322 -23.16 17.96 -3.45
N PHE A 323 -24.38 18.45 -3.26
CA PHE A 323 -25.00 19.42 -4.14
C PHE A 323 -24.92 20.81 -3.56
N ARG A 324 -24.87 21.81 -4.45
CA ARG A 324 -25.04 23.22 -4.09
C ARG A 324 -24.07 23.70 -3.03
N THR A 325 -22.79 23.39 -3.23
CA THR A 325 -21.71 23.71 -2.30
C THR A 325 -20.58 24.36 -3.07
N HIS A 326 -20.18 25.57 -2.67
CA HIS A 326 -19.15 26.36 -3.35
C HIS A 326 -19.41 26.55 -4.87
N GLY A 327 -20.66 26.81 -5.25
CA GLY A 327 -21.07 27.12 -6.63
C GLY A 327 -21.18 25.92 -7.56
N ARG A 328 -21.11 24.69 -7.03
CA ARG A 328 -21.12 23.46 -7.83
C ARG A 328 -21.91 22.32 -7.20
N ASN A 329 -22.34 21.40 -8.05
CA ASN A 329 -22.78 20.07 -7.72
C ASN A 329 -21.64 19.08 -8.00
N THR A 330 -21.37 18.18 -7.07
CA THR A 330 -20.36 17.13 -7.25
C THR A 330 -20.93 15.76 -6.95
N VAL A 331 -20.70 14.82 -7.86
CA VAL A 331 -21.09 13.41 -7.74
C VAL A 331 -19.86 12.57 -7.94
N ILE A 332 -19.63 11.62 -7.04
CA ILE A 332 -18.59 10.62 -7.19
C ILE A 332 -19.18 9.22 -7.04
N ALA A 333 -18.70 8.29 -7.86
CA ALA A 333 -19.02 6.87 -7.75
C ALA A 333 -17.73 6.06 -7.86
N SER A 334 -17.74 4.83 -7.34
CA SER A 334 -16.56 3.96 -7.45
C SER A 334 -16.89 2.48 -7.56
N VAL A 335 -15.98 1.74 -8.19
CA VAL A 335 -16.01 0.28 -8.30
C VAL A 335 -14.68 -0.32 -7.85
N PRO A 336 -14.65 -1.59 -7.38
CA PRO A 336 -13.38 -2.27 -7.15
C PRO A 336 -12.61 -2.37 -8.47
N LYS A 337 -11.28 -2.18 -8.44
CA LYS A 337 -10.43 -2.38 -9.63
C LYS A 337 -10.55 -3.77 -10.24
N SER A 338 -10.82 -4.79 -9.42
CA SER A 338 -11.03 -6.18 -9.86
C SER A 338 -12.32 -6.40 -10.64
N LYS A 339 -13.24 -5.43 -10.65
CA LYS A 339 -14.46 -5.52 -11.44
C LYS A 339 -14.13 -5.30 -12.92
N MET A 340 -14.78 -6.03 -13.82
CA MET A 340 -14.64 -5.82 -15.26
C MET A 340 -15.20 -4.46 -15.69
N ALA A 341 -14.52 -3.78 -16.61
CA ALA A 341 -14.96 -2.54 -17.20
C ALA A 341 -16.28 -2.69 -17.98
N ILE A 342 -17.07 -1.63 -18.06
CA ILE A 342 -18.30 -1.65 -18.87
C ILE A 342 -17.98 -1.74 -20.36
N PRO A 343 -18.77 -2.49 -21.15
CA PRO A 343 -18.58 -2.54 -22.59
C PRO A 343 -18.99 -1.20 -23.22
N ASN A 344 -18.03 -0.46 -23.77
CA ASN A 344 -18.26 0.89 -24.30
C ASN A 344 -19.35 0.93 -25.38
N ASN A 345 -19.32 0.03 -26.37
CA ASN A 345 -20.29 0.03 -27.47
C ASN A 345 -21.74 -0.17 -26.98
N LYS A 346 -21.97 -1.21 -26.16
CA LYS A 346 -23.30 -1.48 -25.58
C LYS A 346 -23.77 -0.36 -24.65
N SER A 347 -22.85 0.29 -23.94
CA SER A 347 -23.17 1.41 -23.07
C SER A 347 -23.53 2.65 -23.89
N LEU A 348 -22.85 2.87 -25.01
CA LEU A 348 -23.11 3.95 -25.94
C LEU A 348 -24.45 3.78 -26.67
N GLU A 349 -24.74 2.56 -27.16
CA GLU A 349 -26.05 2.18 -27.72
C GLU A 349 -27.18 2.49 -26.72
N LEU A 350 -27.01 2.05 -25.47
CA LEU A 350 -27.98 2.32 -24.41
C LEU A 350 -28.23 3.82 -24.22
N LEU A 351 -27.18 4.64 -24.21
CA LEU A 351 -27.32 6.08 -24.05
C LEU A 351 -28.04 6.71 -25.26
N ASN A 352 -27.69 6.29 -26.48
CA ASN A 352 -28.26 6.82 -27.71
C ASN A 352 -29.77 6.51 -27.88
N ASP A 353 -30.22 5.35 -27.39
CA ASP A 353 -31.62 4.92 -27.52
C ASP A 353 -32.59 5.73 -26.63
N ILE A 354 -32.07 6.53 -25.70
CA ILE A 354 -32.90 7.28 -24.75
C ILE A 354 -33.45 8.56 -25.38
N GLN A 355 -34.76 8.59 -25.57
CA GLN A 355 -35.45 9.77 -26.08
C GLN A 355 -35.48 10.92 -25.07
N VAL A 356 -34.89 12.06 -25.43
CA VAL A 356 -34.88 13.31 -24.63
C VAL A 356 -36.07 14.25 -24.88
N LYS A 357 -36.87 13.97 -25.91
CA LYS A 357 -38.08 14.73 -26.26
C LYS A 357 -39.33 13.91 -26.02
N GLY A 358 -40.42 14.57 -25.63
CA GLY A 358 -41.75 13.99 -25.52
C GLY A 358 -42.80 14.85 -26.23
N ARG A 359 -44.02 14.31 -26.39
CA ARG A 359 -45.15 15.11 -26.88
C ARG A 359 -45.50 16.16 -25.82
N ALA A 360 -45.56 17.44 -26.21
CA ALA A 360 -46.30 18.44 -25.45
C ALA A 360 -47.82 18.24 -25.66
N LYS A 361 -48.65 19.09 -25.05
CA LYS A 361 -50.10 19.16 -25.40
C LYS A 361 -50.25 19.20 -26.94
N TRP A 362 -51.37 18.71 -27.45
CA TRP A 362 -51.61 18.42 -28.88
C TRP A 362 -51.27 19.55 -29.86
N TYR A 363 -51.19 20.81 -29.41
CA TYR A 363 -50.88 21.99 -30.22
C TYR A 363 -49.44 22.56 -30.06
N LEU A 364 -48.58 22.02 -29.18
CA LEU A 364 -47.27 22.63 -28.82
C LEU A 364 -46.02 21.87 -29.34
N GLY A 365 -46.18 20.85 -30.18
CA GLY A 365 -45.05 20.10 -30.74
C GLY A 365 -44.29 19.23 -29.71
N LYS A 366 -43.01 18.92 -29.98
CA LYS A 366 -42.15 18.13 -29.08
C LYS A 366 -41.41 19.04 -28.09
N ARG A 367 -41.49 18.76 -26.79
CA ARG A 367 -40.77 19.50 -25.73
C ARG A 367 -39.67 18.64 -25.10
N CYS A 368 -38.64 19.31 -24.58
CA CYS A 368 -37.65 18.69 -23.69
C CYS A 368 -38.30 18.06 -22.47
N LEU A 369 -37.97 16.80 -22.23
CA LEU A 369 -38.35 16.09 -21.03
C LEU A 369 -37.49 16.56 -19.85
N ASP A 370 -37.99 16.30 -18.65
CA ASP A 370 -37.26 16.50 -17.40
C ASP A 370 -36.13 15.47 -17.27
N ALA A 371 -35.00 15.85 -16.68
CA ALA A 371 -33.86 14.94 -16.49
C ALA A 371 -34.25 13.66 -15.75
N LYS A 372 -35.12 13.76 -14.74
CA LYS A 372 -35.69 12.60 -14.03
C LYS A 372 -36.51 11.70 -14.95
N VAL A 373 -37.38 12.27 -15.79
CA VAL A 373 -38.22 11.50 -16.72
C VAL A 373 -37.36 10.77 -17.73
N ILE A 374 -36.29 11.41 -18.22
CA ILE A 374 -35.30 10.78 -19.09
C ILE A 374 -34.59 9.66 -18.34
N PHE A 375 -34.14 9.91 -17.11
CA PHE A 375 -33.47 8.92 -16.29
C PHE A 375 -34.34 7.68 -16.02
N ASP A 376 -35.64 7.86 -15.81
CA ASP A 376 -36.58 6.76 -15.58
C ASP A 376 -36.76 5.84 -16.81
N LYS A 377 -36.31 6.27 -18.00
CA LYS A 377 -36.27 5.43 -19.21
C LYS A 377 -35.08 4.46 -19.24
N PHE A 378 -34.07 4.64 -18.39
CA PHE A 378 -33.00 3.66 -18.27
C PHE A 378 -33.56 2.32 -17.81
N PRO A 379 -33.05 1.19 -18.33
CA PRO A 379 -33.41 -0.12 -17.81
C PRO A 379 -33.16 -0.21 -16.30
N ILE A 380 -34.01 -0.96 -15.60
CA ILE A 380 -33.95 -1.09 -14.14
C ILE A 380 -32.56 -1.51 -13.66
N TYR A 381 -31.86 -2.40 -14.38
CA TYR A 381 -30.51 -2.83 -14.00
C TYR A 381 -29.44 -1.72 -14.10
N VAL A 382 -29.70 -0.65 -14.84
CA VAL A 382 -28.83 0.55 -14.93
C VAL A 382 -29.19 1.56 -13.84
N ARG A 383 -30.48 1.90 -13.72
CA ARG A 383 -30.91 2.91 -12.74
C ARG A 383 -30.99 2.39 -11.30
N ASN A 384 -31.24 1.10 -11.08
CA ASN A 384 -31.35 0.51 -9.73
C ASN A 384 -30.18 -0.44 -9.39
N GLY A 385 -29.40 -0.88 -10.36
CA GLY A 385 -28.21 -1.70 -10.11
C GLY A 385 -27.01 -0.93 -9.54
N CYS A 386 -26.14 -1.66 -8.85
CA CYS A 386 -24.73 -1.31 -8.61
C CYS A 386 -23.79 -2.40 -9.19
N SER A 387 -24.36 -3.48 -9.74
CA SER A 387 -23.63 -4.65 -10.22
C SER A 387 -22.90 -4.37 -11.52
N LYS A 388 -23.56 -3.70 -12.49
CA LYS A 388 -22.93 -3.33 -13.77
C LYS A 388 -22.53 -1.87 -13.80
N TYR A 389 -23.45 -0.95 -13.55
CA TYR A 389 -23.16 0.49 -13.53
C TYR A 389 -23.16 0.99 -12.09
N ALA A 390 -22.08 1.63 -11.69
CA ALA A 390 -21.96 2.28 -10.38
C ALA A 390 -22.24 3.78 -10.44
N GLY A 391 -22.10 4.42 -11.60
CA GLY A 391 -22.47 5.81 -11.80
C GLY A 391 -23.39 5.93 -13.01
N VAL A 392 -24.51 6.62 -12.85
CA VAL A 392 -25.41 6.96 -13.97
C VAL A 392 -25.99 8.34 -13.73
N GLY A 393 -26.09 9.15 -14.77
CA GLY A 393 -26.74 10.44 -14.63
C GLY A 393 -27.13 11.09 -15.93
N VAL A 394 -28.11 11.98 -15.79
CA VAL A 394 -28.65 12.86 -16.81
C VAL A 394 -28.58 14.28 -16.26
N ILE A 395 -27.81 15.14 -16.91
CA ILE A 395 -27.63 16.54 -16.51
C ILE A 395 -28.05 17.42 -17.68
N LYS A 396 -29.12 18.17 -17.50
CA LYS A 396 -29.54 19.22 -18.43
C LYS A 396 -28.61 20.41 -18.31
N PHE A 397 -28.11 20.91 -19.43
CA PHE A 397 -27.19 22.04 -19.43
C PHE A 397 -27.47 22.97 -20.62
N ASN A 398 -27.21 24.26 -20.43
CA ASN A 398 -27.24 25.25 -21.49
C ASN A 398 -25.85 25.29 -22.15
N ARG A 399 -25.79 25.09 -23.48
CA ARG A 399 -24.53 25.05 -24.25
C ARG A 399 -23.65 26.27 -24.06
N LEU A 400 -24.24 27.43 -23.76
CA LEU A 400 -23.55 28.71 -23.71
C LEU A 400 -23.03 29.06 -22.32
N SER A 401 -23.60 28.47 -21.27
CA SER A 401 -23.37 28.96 -19.89
C SER A 401 -23.08 27.86 -18.87
N THR A 402 -23.57 26.64 -19.07
CA THR A 402 -23.48 25.59 -18.06
C THR A 402 -22.26 24.72 -18.29
N LYS A 403 -21.42 24.58 -17.25
CA LYS A 403 -20.17 23.81 -17.32
C LYS A 403 -20.36 22.45 -16.66
N VAL A 404 -20.09 21.39 -17.40
CA VAL A 404 -20.07 20.01 -16.89
C VAL A 404 -18.68 19.41 -17.16
N SER A 405 -18.02 18.96 -16.11
CA SER A 405 -16.71 18.32 -16.16
C SER A 405 -16.81 16.92 -15.57
N ILE A 406 -16.25 15.94 -16.28
CA ILE A 406 -16.27 14.53 -15.89
C ILE A 406 -14.85 13.99 -15.99
N GLU A 407 -14.37 13.39 -14.91
CA GLU A 407 -13.06 12.75 -14.84
C GLU A 407 -13.22 11.31 -14.38
N ALA A 408 -12.71 10.39 -15.19
CA ALA A 408 -12.73 8.94 -14.94
C ALA A 408 -11.74 8.25 -15.87
N GLN A 409 -11.42 6.99 -15.57
CA GLN A 409 -10.58 6.18 -16.45
C GLN A 409 -11.34 5.87 -17.75
N PRO A 410 -10.79 6.11 -18.96
CA PRO A 410 -11.54 6.09 -20.23
C PRO A 410 -12.26 4.78 -20.58
N ASP A 411 -11.76 3.64 -20.13
CA ASP A 411 -12.37 2.32 -20.32
C ASP A 411 -13.48 2.03 -19.28
N ARG A 412 -13.61 2.85 -18.23
CA ARG A 412 -14.58 2.68 -17.15
C ARG A 412 -15.84 3.53 -17.29
N PHE A 413 -15.87 4.46 -18.23
CA PHE A 413 -17.01 5.35 -18.40
C PHE A 413 -17.34 5.64 -19.86
N VAL A 414 -18.60 5.96 -20.10
CA VAL A 414 -19.09 6.46 -21.39
C VAL A 414 -19.92 7.70 -21.13
N THR A 415 -19.78 8.72 -21.98
CA THR A 415 -20.59 9.93 -21.93
C THR A 415 -20.99 10.38 -23.32
N ILE A 416 -22.20 10.91 -23.46
CA ILE A 416 -22.67 11.56 -24.68
C ILE A 416 -23.50 12.80 -24.35
N ASN A 417 -23.68 13.65 -25.36
CA ASN A 417 -24.59 14.77 -25.31
C ASN A 417 -25.79 14.49 -26.23
N HIS A 418 -26.99 14.74 -25.75
CA HIS A 418 -28.17 14.79 -26.61
C HIS A 418 -28.72 16.20 -26.72
N ASN A 419 -28.93 16.61 -27.96
CA ASN A 419 -29.53 17.89 -28.29
C ASN A 419 -31.01 17.85 -27.98
N CYS A 420 -31.46 18.73 -27.09
CA CYS A 420 -32.88 18.86 -26.83
C CYS A 420 -33.48 20.02 -27.62
N ASP A 421 -32.89 21.19 -27.58
CA ASP A 421 -33.25 22.30 -28.45
C ASP A 421 -31.99 23.08 -28.84
N TRP A 422 -32.18 24.28 -29.38
CA TRP A 422 -31.09 25.12 -29.86
C TRP A 422 -30.18 25.64 -28.73
N ILE A 423 -30.64 25.63 -27.46
CA ILE A 423 -29.86 26.06 -26.28
C ILE A 423 -29.56 24.89 -25.34
N ASN A 424 -30.52 24.00 -25.14
CA ASN A 424 -30.50 22.97 -24.12
C ASN A 424 -29.98 21.63 -24.67
N GLU A 425 -29.01 21.08 -23.96
CA GLU A 425 -28.50 19.72 -24.13
C GLU A 425 -28.67 18.91 -22.85
N PHE A 426 -28.57 17.60 -22.97
CA PHE A 426 -28.42 16.68 -21.86
C PHE A 426 -27.07 15.98 -21.94
N LYS A 427 -26.30 16.06 -20.87
CA LYS A 427 -25.10 15.26 -20.66
C LYS A 427 -25.51 13.97 -19.98
N PHE A 428 -25.21 12.86 -20.63
CA PHE A 428 -25.39 11.52 -20.09
C PHE A 428 -24.04 10.96 -19.67
N PHE A 429 -24.01 10.17 -18.61
CA PHE A 429 -22.85 9.36 -18.28
C PHE A 429 -23.25 8.01 -17.71
N LEU A 430 -22.43 7.01 -18.00
CA LEU A 430 -22.43 5.69 -17.37
C LEU A 430 -21.01 5.39 -16.91
N PHE A 431 -20.87 4.81 -15.73
CA PHE A 431 -19.62 4.39 -15.13
C PHE A 431 -19.80 3.02 -14.47
N GLY A 432 -18.85 2.09 -14.62
CA GLY A 432 -19.01 0.77 -14.03
C GLY A 432 -17.84 -0.19 -14.09
#